data_AF-A0A926Y0V5-F1
#
_entry.id   AF-A0A926Y0V5-F1
#
_cell.length_a   1.000
_cell.length_b   1.000
_cell.length_c   1.000
_cell.angle_alpha   90.00
_cell.angle_beta   90.00
_cell.angle_gamma   90.00
#
_symmetry.space_group_name_H-M   'P 1'
#
loop_
_entity.id
_entity.type
_entity.pdbx_description
1 polymer ?
#
loop_
_entity_poly.entity_id
_entity_poly.type
_entity_poly.pdbx_seq_one_letter_code
_entity_poly.pdbx_strand_id
1 'polypeptide(L)'
;MYSIRLVCLFLLLTPGVWGQTIKADSSFTQIARNTAIRSYDKAMYRQIHIYEGHEYIVHDHRIKIHPYYVTDNLQTGTIFYNGVDYDKVAMLYDIVRDELVVQPPEGAYRLTLRNEKIARFTLGTHAFTRIVSDSTTGIRTGFYELLHDGKTKALAKRQKTILEDISSGVYKGEYLLNDKFYIFKDNTYREVKSKQSLLRLFPDQSKELRKYIRSNSLKFKNELREEAITKVTRRYDELTR
;
A
#
# COMPACT_ATOMS: atom_id res chain seq x y z
N MET A 1 -21.33 -59.53 -72.04
CA MET A 1 -22.10 -60.74 -71.70
C MET A 1 -21.24 -61.62 -70.82
N TYR A 2 -21.29 -61.44 -69.49
CA TYR A 2 -20.87 -62.45 -68.50
C TYR A 2 -21.72 -62.24 -67.24
N SER A 3 -22.67 -63.15 -67.03
CA SER A 3 -23.44 -63.31 -65.81
C SER A 3 -22.63 -64.13 -64.81
N ILE A 4 -22.78 -63.85 -63.51
CA ILE A 4 -22.86 -64.86 -62.45
C ILE A 4 -23.67 -64.28 -61.28
N ARG A 5 -24.59 -65.11 -60.80
CA ARG A 5 -25.58 -64.89 -59.72
C ARG A 5 -24.91 -64.97 -58.34
N LEU A 6 -25.52 -64.39 -57.30
CA LEU A 6 -25.78 -65.02 -55.99
C LEU A 6 -26.59 -64.05 -55.10
N VAL A 7 -27.84 -64.38 -54.78
CA VAL A 7 -28.33 -64.92 -53.49
C VAL A 7 -28.97 -63.84 -52.60
N CYS A 8 -30.26 -64.05 -52.34
CA CYS A 8 -31.11 -63.31 -51.41
C CYS A 8 -30.67 -63.51 -49.96
N LEU A 9 -30.74 -62.45 -49.15
CA LEU A 9 -30.94 -62.56 -47.71
C LEU A 9 -31.93 -61.47 -47.25
N PHE A 10 -33.08 -61.92 -46.75
CA PHE A 10 -34.13 -61.11 -46.14
C PHE A 10 -33.89 -61.15 -44.62
N LEU A 11 -33.75 -60.00 -43.92
CA LEU A 11 -33.71 -60.00 -42.46
C LEU A 11 -34.14 -58.65 -41.84
N LEU A 12 -35.38 -58.69 -41.31
CA LEU A 12 -35.92 -58.16 -40.06
C LEU A 12 -35.81 -56.66 -39.68
N LEU A 13 -37.00 -56.12 -39.37
CA LEU A 13 -37.29 -54.86 -38.67
C LEU A 13 -36.60 -54.76 -37.31
N THR A 14 -36.13 -53.55 -36.96
CA THR A 14 -36.53 -52.83 -35.72
C THR A 14 -36.45 -51.31 -35.98
N PRO A 15 -37.43 -50.49 -35.57
CA PRO A 15 -37.23 -49.04 -35.51
C PRO A 15 -36.38 -48.75 -34.27
N GLY A 16 -35.10 -48.42 -34.47
CA GLY A 16 -34.28 -47.87 -33.41
C GLY A 16 -34.91 -46.57 -32.92
N VAL A 17 -35.41 -46.55 -31.69
CA VAL A 17 -35.75 -45.31 -30.99
C VAL A 17 -34.43 -44.65 -30.63
N TRP A 18 -34.11 -43.57 -31.33
CA TRP A 18 -32.99 -42.70 -30.98
C TRP A 18 -33.39 -41.93 -29.73
N GLY A 19 -33.01 -42.43 -28.55
CA GLY A 19 -32.98 -41.63 -27.34
C GLY A 19 -32.06 -40.43 -27.58
N GLN A 20 -32.60 -39.21 -27.52
CA GLN A 20 -31.79 -38.01 -27.66
C GLN A 20 -30.76 -37.99 -26.54
N THR A 21 -29.48 -38.01 -26.90
CA THR A 21 -28.40 -37.75 -25.97
C THR A 21 -28.53 -36.31 -25.49
N ILE A 22 -28.55 -36.10 -24.17
CA ILE A 22 -28.58 -34.77 -23.56
C ILE A 22 -27.27 -34.08 -23.95
N LYS A 23 -27.29 -33.32 -25.04
CA LYS A 23 -26.23 -32.38 -25.39
C LYS A 23 -26.21 -31.34 -24.28
N ALA A 24 -25.15 -31.30 -23.48
CA ALA A 24 -24.93 -30.19 -22.57
C ALA A 24 -25.03 -28.89 -23.37
N ASP A 25 -25.94 -28.00 -22.97
CA ASP A 25 -26.29 -26.81 -23.73
C ASP A 25 -25.03 -26.01 -24.06
N SER A 26 -24.73 -25.89 -25.36
CA SER A 26 -23.52 -25.21 -25.85
C SER A 26 -23.51 -23.74 -25.46
N SER A 27 -24.70 -23.15 -25.22
CA SER A 27 -24.88 -21.79 -24.71
C SER A 27 -24.42 -21.66 -23.25
N PHE A 28 -24.80 -22.60 -22.37
CA PHE A 28 -24.42 -22.58 -20.96
C PHE A 28 -22.92 -22.77 -20.78
N THR A 29 -22.32 -23.71 -21.52
CA THR A 29 -20.87 -23.93 -21.52
C THR A 29 -20.09 -22.74 -22.08
N GLN A 30 -20.61 -22.06 -23.11
CA GLN A 30 -20.01 -20.84 -23.65
C GLN A 30 -20.14 -19.65 -22.69
N ILE A 31 -21.27 -19.50 -21.98
CA ILE A 31 -21.46 -18.46 -20.94
C ILE A 31 -20.51 -18.70 -19.77
N ALA A 32 -20.38 -19.94 -19.30
CA ALA A 32 -19.46 -20.29 -18.23
C ALA A 32 -18.00 -20.01 -18.64
N ARG A 33 -17.60 -20.40 -19.85
CA ARG A 33 -16.28 -20.10 -20.43
C ARG A 33 -16.04 -18.59 -20.54
N ASN A 34 -16.99 -17.84 -21.07
CA ASN A 34 -16.85 -16.39 -21.25
C ASN A 34 -16.80 -15.65 -19.90
N THR A 35 -17.54 -16.13 -18.91
CA THR A 35 -17.48 -15.61 -17.53
C THR A 35 -16.12 -15.92 -16.91
N ALA A 36 -15.60 -17.13 -17.10
CA ALA A 36 -14.27 -17.53 -16.64
C ALA A 36 -13.17 -16.68 -17.29
N ILE A 37 -13.19 -16.51 -18.63
CA ILE A 37 -12.25 -15.65 -19.36
C ILE A 37 -12.34 -14.20 -18.87
N ARG A 38 -13.53 -13.62 -18.76
CA ARG A 38 -13.68 -12.25 -18.22
C ARG A 38 -13.19 -12.12 -16.78
N SER A 39 -13.40 -13.13 -15.95
CA SER A 39 -12.90 -13.14 -14.57
C SER A 39 -11.38 -13.23 -14.52
N TYR A 40 -10.79 -14.01 -15.43
CA TYR A 40 -9.35 -14.18 -15.59
C TYR A 40 -8.72 -12.90 -16.14
N ASP A 41 -9.25 -12.34 -17.23
CA ASP A 41 -8.80 -11.08 -17.80
C ASP A 41 -8.91 -9.95 -16.78
N LYS A 42 -10.01 -9.86 -16.02
CA LYS A 42 -10.18 -8.86 -14.96
C LYS A 42 -9.22 -9.07 -13.77
N ALA A 43 -8.79 -10.30 -13.50
CA ALA A 43 -7.79 -10.60 -12.46
C ALA A 43 -6.38 -10.26 -12.95
N MET A 44 -6.03 -10.67 -14.17
CA MET A 44 -4.74 -10.40 -14.82
C MET A 44 -4.54 -8.92 -15.14
N TYR A 45 -5.55 -8.23 -15.71
CA TYR A 45 -5.51 -6.78 -15.95
C TYR A 45 -5.30 -6.00 -14.65
N ARG A 46 -5.91 -6.46 -13.54
CA ARG A 46 -5.71 -5.86 -12.21
C ARG A 46 -4.35 -6.15 -11.60
N GLN A 47 -3.51 -7.00 -12.16
CA GLN A 47 -2.17 -7.25 -11.63
C GLN A 47 -1.08 -6.64 -12.49
N ILE A 48 -1.27 -6.44 -13.80
CA ILE A 48 -0.20 -5.96 -14.69
C ILE A 48 0.14 -4.48 -14.46
N HIS A 49 -0.86 -3.62 -14.27
CA HIS A 49 -0.67 -2.16 -14.30
C HIS A 49 0.12 -1.59 -13.13
N ILE A 50 0.13 -2.28 -11.97
CA ILE A 50 0.96 -1.86 -10.84
C ILE A 50 2.44 -2.09 -11.10
N TYR A 51 2.81 -3.01 -12.00
CA TYR A 51 4.19 -3.35 -12.31
C TYR A 51 4.76 -2.58 -13.53
N GLU A 52 4.21 -1.40 -13.82
CA GLU A 52 4.68 -0.48 -14.88
C GLU A 52 5.68 0.57 -14.37
N GLY A 53 6.46 0.21 -13.35
CA GLY A 53 7.50 1.07 -12.76
C GLY A 53 8.85 0.97 -13.49
N HIS A 54 9.82 1.75 -13.04
CA HIS A 54 11.21 1.55 -13.44
C HIS A 54 11.90 0.62 -12.43
N GLU A 55 12.96 -0.05 -12.84
CA GLU A 55 13.74 -0.90 -11.94
C GLU A 55 14.23 -0.11 -10.72
N TYR A 56 14.12 -0.71 -9.54
CA TYR A 56 14.58 -0.10 -8.30
C TYR A 56 16.10 -0.18 -8.19
N ILE A 57 16.74 0.98 -8.08
CA ILE A 57 18.19 1.08 -7.91
C ILE A 57 18.51 0.98 -6.42
N VAL A 58 19.17 -0.10 -6.02
CA VAL A 58 19.60 -0.30 -4.63
C VAL A 58 20.55 0.81 -4.15
N HIS A 59 20.48 1.13 -2.85
CA HIS A 59 21.44 2.05 -2.23
C HIS A 59 22.83 1.44 -2.16
N ASP A 60 23.83 2.28 -1.93
CA ASP A 60 25.23 1.85 -1.77
C ASP A 60 25.35 0.82 -0.63
N HIS A 61 25.84 -0.37 -0.97
CA HIS A 61 26.01 -1.49 -0.03
C HIS A 61 27.00 -1.21 1.11
N ARG A 62 27.80 -0.14 1.02
CA ARG A 62 28.72 0.29 2.08
C ARG A 62 28.00 1.02 3.23
N ILE A 63 26.77 1.47 3.02
CA ILE A 63 25.94 2.09 4.06
C ILE A 63 25.36 0.98 4.93
N LYS A 64 25.59 1.04 6.25
CA LYS A 64 25.06 0.04 7.18
C LYS A 64 23.54 0.17 7.33
N ILE A 65 22.88 -0.94 7.68
CA ILE A 65 21.41 -1.06 7.87
C ILE A 65 20.69 -1.07 6.52
N HIS A 66 19.56 -0.38 6.39
CA HIS A 66 18.72 -0.38 5.20
C HIS A 66 17.90 0.92 5.12
N PRO A 67 17.53 1.39 3.92
CA PRO A 67 16.80 2.64 3.71
C PRO A 67 15.30 2.52 4.05
N TYR A 68 14.80 1.29 4.19
CA TYR A 68 13.38 1.03 4.27
C TYR A 68 12.75 1.33 5.63
N TYR A 69 11.44 1.57 5.64
CA TYR A 69 10.61 1.69 6.83
C TYR A 69 10.54 0.35 7.59
N VAL A 70 10.87 0.38 8.90
CA VAL A 70 10.84 -0.74 9.85
C VAL A 70 11.76 -1.93 9.56
N THR A 71 11.72 -2.52 8.36
CA THR A 71 12.47 -3.73 8.00
C THR A 71 12.90 -3.70 6.53
N ASP A 72 13.95 -4.45 6.21
CA ASP A 72 14.44 -4.73 4.86
C ASP A 72 13.73 -5.91 4.16
N ASN A 73 12.83 -6.58 4.86
CA ASN A 73 12.00 -7.63 4.31
C ASN A 73 10.76 -7.05 3.61
N LEU A 74 10.38 -7.67 2.49
CA LEU A 74 9.12 -7.34 1.82
C LEU A 74 7.95 -7.51 2.77
N GLN A 75 7.09 -6.51 2.81
CA GLN A 75 5.85 -6.55 3.55
C GLN A 75 4.69 -6.61 2.57
N THR A 76 3.70 -7.42 2.92
CA THR A 76 2.46 -7.47 2.16
C THR A 76 1.56 -6.33 2.59
N GLY A 77 1.01 -5.60 1.62
CA GLY A 77 0.17 -4.44 1.86
C GLY A 77 -0.94 -4.28 0.82
N THR A 78 -1.71 -3.20 0.99
CA THR A 78 -2.68 -2.72 0.00
C THR A 78 -2.24 -1.39 -0.56
N ILE A 79 -2.64 -1.06 -1.78
CA ILE A 79 -2.26 0.18 -2.44
C ILE A 79 -3.38 0.66 -3.36
N PHE A 80 -3.70 1.95 -3.28
CA PHE A 80 -4.51 2.62 -4.26
C PHE A 80 -3.62 3.33 -5.25
N TYR A 81 -3.48 2.75 -6.44
CA TYR A 81 -2.58 3.20 -7.49
C TYR A 81 -3.34 3.45 -8.78
N ASN A 82 -3.19 4.65 -9.34
CA ASN A 82 -3.80 5.05 -10.61
C ASN A 82 -5.31 4.80 -10.67
N GLY A 83 -6.03 5.07 -9.57
CA GLY A 83 -7.49 4.90 -9.49
C GLY A 83 -7.97 3.48 -9.17
N VAL A 84 -7.06 2.53 -8.91
CA VAL A 84 -7.38 1.12 -8.66
C VAL A 84 -6.82 0.68 -7.31
N ASP A 85 -7.64 -0.04 -6.52
CA ASP A 85 -7.18 -0.73 -5.31
C ASP A 85 -6.55 -2.08 -5.68
N TYR A 86 -5.33 -2.31 -5.19
CA TYR A 86 -4.60 -3.56 -5.26
C TYR A 86 -4.38 -4.10 -3.86
N ASP A 87 -4.66 -5.38 -3.68
CA ASP A 87 -4.49 -6.09 -2.42
C ASP A 87 -3.34 -7.10 -2.52
N LYS A 88 -2.75 -7.41 -1.37
CA LYS A 88 -1.69 -8.42 -1.21
C LYS A 88 -0.46 -8.15 -2.09
N VAL A 89 -0.07 -6.89 -2.19
CA VAL A 89 1.12 -6.48 -2.95
C VAL A 89 2.35 -6.57 -2.04
N ALA A 90 3.37 -7.31 -2.45
CA ALA A 90 4.65 -7.37 -1.77
C ALA A 90 5.46 -6.11 -2.07
N MET A 91 5.81 -5.34 -1.03
CA MET A 91 6.42 -4.03 -1.18
C MET A 91 7.39 -3.67 -0.04
N LEU A 92 8.25 -2.70 -0.32
CA LEU A 92 9.13 -1.99 0.61
C LEU A 92 8.87 -0.49 0.46
N TYR A 93 8.97 0.26 1.55
CA TYR A 93 8.92 1.73 1.49
C TYR A 93 10.28 2.30 1.84
N ASP A 94 10.96 2.83 0.83
CA ASP A 94 12.23 3.52 0.95
C ASP A 94 11.98 4.94 1.51
N ILE A 95 12.21 5.11 2.81
CA ILE A 95 11.98 6.38 3.52
C ILE A 95 13.15 7.36 3.40
N VAL A 96 14.22 6.98 2.69
CA VAL A 96 15.31 7.89 2.33
C VAL A 96 14.91 8.67 1.08
N ARG A 97 14.37 7.97 0.07
CA ARG A 97 13.95 8.56 -1.21
C ARG A 97 12.47 8.88 -1.31
N ASP A 98 11.68 8.47 -0.32
CA ASP A 98 10.21 8.57 -0.33
C ASP A 98 9.58 7.77 -1.48
N GLU A 99 10.08 6.57 -1.73
CA GLU A 99 9.71 5.71 -2.87
C GLU A 99 9.06 4.41 -2.41
N LEU A 100 7.95 4.03 -3.07
CA LEU A 100 7.33 2.73 -2.84
C LEU A 100 7.82 1.72 -3.89
N VAL A 101 8.43 0.65 -3.40
CA VAL A 101 9.08 -0.38 -4.20
C VAL A 101 8.24 -1.64 -4.13
N VAL A 102 7.82 -2.17 -5.28
CA VAL A 102 7.02 -3.40 -5.36
C VAL A 102 7.82 -4.53 -5.97
N GLN A 103 7.48 -5.76 -5.59
CA GLN A 103 8.01 -6.96 -6.20
C GLN A 103 6.85 -7.78 -6.81
N PRO A 104 6.90 -8.10 -8.12
CA PRO A 104 5.95 -9.02 -8.73
C PRO A 104 6.04 -10.42 -8.10
N PRO A 105 4.94 -11.18 -8.01
CA PRO A 105 4.93 -12.49 -7.34
C PRO A 105 5.95 -13.50 -7.89
N GLU A 106 6.17 -13.49 -9.21
CA GLU A 106 7.10 -14.38 -9.91
C GLU A 106 8.42 -13.67 -10.30
N GLY A 107 8.59 -12.41 -9.89
CA GLY A 107 9.73 -11.59 -10.26
C GLY A 107 10.83 -11.62 -9.19
N ALA A 108 12.09 -11.77 -9.63
CA ALA A 108 13.26 -11.54 -8.79
C ALA A 108 13.70 -10.06 -8.74
N TYR A 109 13.08 -9.22 -9.56
CA TYR A 109 13.39 -7.79 -9.68
C TYR A 109 12.38 -6.95 -8.89
N ARG A 110 12.79 -5.73 -8.55
CA ARG A 110 11.99 -4.75 -7.82
C ARG A 110 11.72 -3.54 -8.70
N LEU A 111 10.53 -2.97 -8.57
CA LEU A 111 10.10 -1.83 -9.35
C LEU A 111 9.73 -0.66 -8.44
N THR A 112 10.16 0.53 -8.81
CA THR A 112 9.76 1.78 -8.17
C THR A 112 8.48 2.29 -8.81
N LEU A 113 7.44 2.48 -7.98
CA LEU A 113 6.20 3.05 -8.44
C LEU A 113 6.31 4.56 -8.63
N ARG A 114 5.52 5.08 -9.58
CA ARG A 114 5.35 6.52 -9.79
C ARG A 114 4.55 7.12 -8.64
N ASN A 115 5.23 7.90 -7.78
CA ASN A 115 4.65 8.48 -6.58
C ASN A 115 3.36 9.27 -6.83
N GLU A 116 3.30 10.02 -7.93
CA GLU A 116 2.15 10.82 -8.33
C GLU A 116 0.87 10.00 -8.60
N LYS A 117 1.02 8.71 -8.90
CA LYS A 117 -0.10 7.79 -9.11
C LYS A 117 -0.53 7.07 -7.83
N ILE A 118 0.23 7.18 -6.74
CA ILE A 118 -0.10 6.55 -5.45
C ILE A 118 -0.92 7.54 -4.62
N ALA A 119 -2.16 7.20 -4.26
CA ALA A 119 -2.93 8.03 -3.33
C ALA A 119 -2.74 7.58 -1.87
N ARG A 120 -2.77 6.26 -1.64
CA ARG A 120 -2.63 5.65 -0.31
C ARG A 120 -2.09 4.24 -0.40
N PHE A 121 -1.44 3.76 0.65
CA PHE A 121 -1.02 2.36 0.78
C PHE A 121 -0.95 1.94 2.24
N THR A 122 -0.86 0.64 2.49
CA THR A 122 -0.63 0.07 3.81
C THR A 122 0.61 -0.81 3.79
N LEU A 123 1.34 -0.82 4.90
CA LEU A 123 2.46 -1.73 5.18
C LEU A 123 2.20 -2.35 6.54
N GLY A 124 1.74 -3.60 6.55
CA GLY A 124 1.23 -4.23 7.77
C GLY A 124 0.07 -3.41 8.37
N THR A 125 0.26 -2.91 9.58
CA THR A 125 -0.75 -2.09 10.30
C THR A 125 -0.63 -0.60 10.04
N HIS A 126 0.37 -0.16 9.28
CA HIS A 126 0.66 1.25 9.06
C HIS A 126 -0.01 1.73 7.77
N ALA A 127 -0.84 2.77 7.88
CA ALA A 127 -1.53 3.37 6.74
C ALA A 127 -0.84 4.67 6.33
N PHE A 128 -0.51 4.80 5.04
CA PHE A 128 0.14 5.95 4.46
C PHE A 128 -0.77 6.63 3.44
N THR A 129 -0.77 7.95 3.44
CA THR A 129 -1.47 8.77 2.46
C THR A 129 -0.50 9.73 1.79
N ARG A 130 -0.68 9.96 0.49
CA ARG A 130 0.08 10.96 -0.25
C ARG A 130 -0.52 12.33 -0.02
N ILE A 131 0.30 13.25 0.46
CA ILE A 131 -0.07 14.66 0.59
C ILE A 131 0.64 15.43 -0.53
N VAL A 132 -0.12 16.29 -1.21
CA VAL A 132 0.42 17.23 -2.20
C VAL A 132 0.53 18.58 -1.53
N SER A 133 1.75 19.09 -1.47
CA SER A 133 2.01 20.45 -0.99
C SER A 133 1.48 21.46 -1.98
N ASP A 134 0.89 22.52 -1.47
CA ASP A 134 0.70 23.77 -2.17
C ASP A 134 1.34 24.89 -1.34
N SER A 135 1.35 26.13 -1.85
CA SER A 135 1.97 27.27 -1.16
C SER A 135 1.35 27.58 0.21
N THR A 136 0.19 27.00 0.53
CA THR A 136 -0.62 27.31 1.72
C THR A 136 -0.72 26.15 2.72
N THR A 137 -0.44 24.90 2.31
CA THR A 137 -0.70 23.72 3.15
C THR A 137 0.24 23.62 4.36
N GLY A 138 1.45 24.19 4.30
CA GLY A 138 2.42 24.17 5.41
C GLY A 138 3.15 22.84 5.60
N ILE A 139 3.11 21.96 4.59
CA ILE A 139 3.71 20.63 4.59
C ILE A 139 4.31 20.32 3.23
N ARG A 140 5.31 19.44 3.15
CA ARG A 140 5.95 19.07 1.88
C ARG A 140 5.17 17.94 1.20
N THR A 141 5.30 17.84 -0.13
CA THR A 141 4.73 16.72 -0.88
C THR A 141 5.41 15.43 -0.47
N GLY A 142 4.64 14.35 -0.33
CA GLY A 142 5.18 13.02 -0.06
C GLY A 142 4.19 12.13 0.67
N PHE A 143 4.65 10.96 1.11
CA PHE A 143 3.83 10.05 1.90
C PHE A 143 3.92 10.34 3.39
N TYR A 144 2.78 10.24 4.07
CA TYR A 144 2.64 10.49 5.50
C TYR A 144 1.85 9.34 6.13
N GLU A 145 2.37 8.79 7.21
CA GLU A 145 1.67 7.79 8.01
C GLU A 145 0.56 8.47 8.81
N LEU A 146 -0.60 7.83 8.83
CA LEU A 146 -1.79 8.28 9.55
C LEU A 146 -1.81 7.66 10.95
N LEU A 147 -1.44 8.44 11.96
CA LEU A 147 -1.36 7.98 13.35
C LEU A 147 -2.71 8.07 14.08
N HIS A 148 -3.49 9.10 13.73
CA HIS A 148 -4.86 9.30 14.20
C HIS A 148 -5.64 10.02 13.11
N ASP A 149 -6.83 9.50 12.80
CA ASP A 149 -7.70 10.00 11.73
C ASP A 149 -9.07 10.40 12.28
N GLY A 150 -9.15 11.60 12.83
CA GLY A 150 -10.41 12.21 13.28
C GLY A 150 -10.65 13.56 12.62
N LYS A 151 -11.44 14.42 13.28
CA LYS A 151 -11.64 15.82 12.86
C LYS A 151 -10.30 16.56 12.84
N THR A 152 -9.44 16.24 13.80
CA THR A 152 -8.02 16.56 13.78
C THR A 152 -7.24 15.31 13.38
N LYS A 153 -6.25 15.43 12.50
CA LYS A 153 -5.39 14.29 12.14
C LYS A 153 -4.00 14.43 12.74
N ALA A 154 -3.43 13.32 13.20
CA ALA A 154 -2.02 13.23 13.55
C ALA A 154 -1.30 12.40 12.49
N LEU A 155 -0.19 12.93 11.99
CA LEU A 155 0.56 12.39 10.85
C LEU A 155 2.04 12.29 11.18
N ALA A 156 2.71 11.25 10.67
CA ALA A 156 4.16 11.13 10.69
C ALA A 156 4.74 11.13 9.28
N LYS A 157 5.76 11.96 9.04
CA LYS A 157 6.66 11.82 7.90
C LYS A 157 7.82 10.95 8.33
N ARG A 158 7.87 9.72 7.80
CA ARG A 158 8.95 8.77 8.08
C ARG A 158 10.16 9.12 7.25
N GLN A 159 11.31 9.34 7.88
CA GLN A 159 12.53 9.76 7.18
C GLN A 159 13.78 9.13 7.78
N LYS A 160 14.70 8.73 6.92
CA LYS A 160 16.09 8.40 7.29
C LYS A 160 17.03 9.40 6.63
N THR A 161 17.98 9.93 7.39
CA THR A 161 19.09 10.73 6.88
C THR A 161 20.37 9.92 6.91
N ILE A 162 21.21 10.05 5.88
CA ILE A 162 22.52 9.41 5.83
C ILE A 162 23.51 10.29 6.59
N LEU A 163 24.18 9.71 7.57
CA LEU A 163 25.38 10.28 8.16
C LEU A 163 26.59 9.63 7.49
N GLU A 164 27.39 10.43 6.79
CA GLU A 164 28.59 9.96 6.11
C GLU A 164 29.82 10.20 6.98
N ASP A 165 30.66 9.18 7.11
CA ASP A 165 31.96 9.24 7.76
C ASP A 165 33.04 8.79 6.78
N ILE A 166 33.95 9.72 6.48
CA ILE A 166 35.10 9.53 5.57
C ILE A 166 36.42 9.65 6.35
N SER A 167 36.37 9.84 7.68
CA SER A 167 37.54 10.11 8.53
C SER A 167 38.61 9.02 8.48
N SER A 168 38.21 7.78 8.24
CA SER A 168 39.11 6.61 8.17
C SER A 168 39.70 6.33 6.78
N GLY A 169 39.43 7.18 5.78
CA GLY A 169 39.78 6.91 4.37
C GLY A 169 38.90 5.85 3.70
N VAL A 170 38.01 5.20 4.46
CA VAL A 170 36.94 4.30 3.98
C VAL A 170 35.62 4.99 4.19
N TYR A 171 34.83 5.15 3.12
CA TYR A 171 33.46 5.65 3.21
C TYR A 171 32.59 4.70 4.04
N LYS A 172 32.02 5.21 5.12
CA LYS A 172 31.01 4.53 5.94
C LYS A 172 29.80 5.43 6.05
N GLY A 173 28.61 4.89 5.78
CA GLY A 173 27.36 5.61 5.98
C GLY A 173 26.50 4.91 7.03
N GLU A 174 25.76 5.68 7.82
CA GLU A 174 24.73 5.16 8.74
C GLU A 174 23.40 5.89 8.53
N TYR A 175 22.28 5.15 8.57
CA TYR A 175 20.95 5.73 8.52
C TYR A 175 20.45 6.14 9.91
N LEU A 176 20.13 7.42 10.08
CA LEU A 176 19.52 7.97 11.28
C LEU A 176 18.04 8.26 11.06
N LEU A 177 17.18 7.74 11.94
CA LEU A 177 15.75 8.05 11.94
C LEU A 177 15.55 9.52 12.32
N ASN A 178 14.77 10.25 11.50
CA ASN A 178 14.48 11.66 11.71
C ASN A 178 13.01 11.99 11.38
N ASP A 179 12.12 11.26 12.02
CA ASP A 179 10.68 11.39 11.79
C ASP A 179 10.16 12.76 12.21
N LYS A 180 9.30 13.33 11.37
CA LYS A 180 8.60 14.59 11.64
C LYS A 180 7.13 14.36 11.85
N PHE A 181 6.54 15.07 12.80
CA PHE A 181 5.14 14.90 13.16
C PHE A 181 4.35 16.14 12.79
N TYR A 182 3.12 15.95 12.31
CA TYR A 182 2.25 17.02 11.87
C TYR A 182 0.84 16.83 12.43
N ILE A 183 0.18 17.95 12.68
CA ILE A 183 -1.25 17.99 12.96
C ILE A 183 -1.94 18.69 11.82
N PHE A 184 -3.00 18.07 11.32
CA PHE A 184 -3.95 18.69 10.40
C PHE A 184 -5.16 19.17 11.20
N LYS A 185 -5.40 20.48 11.17
CA LYS A 185 -6.54 21.14 11.82
C LYS A 185 -6.88 22.41 11.05
N ASP A 186 -8.17 22.72 10.91
CA ASP A 186 -8.66 23.92 10.21
C ASP A 186 -8.04 24.07 8.80
N ASN A 187 -8.04 22.95 8.06
CA ASN A 187 -7.50 22.84 6.70
C ASN A 187 -6.00 23.18 6.54
N THR A 188 -5.23 23.20 7.63
CA THR A 188 -3.80 23.54 7.62
C THR A 188 -2.97 22.46 8.32
N TYR A 189 -1.78 22.16 7.80
CA TYR A 189 -0.82 21.28 8.45
C TYR A 189 0.18 22.10 9.26
N ARG A 190 0.46 21.67 10.49
CA ARG A 190 1.47 22.31 11.36
C ARG A 190 2.38 21.27 11.98
N GLU A 191 3.69 21.48 11.83
CA GLU A 191 4.72 20.61 12.39
C GLU A 191 4.73 20.68 13.93
N VAL A 192 4.81 19.53 14.58
CA VAL A 192 4.89 19.39 16.03
C VAL A 192 6.28 18.90 16.42
N LYS A 193 7.07 19.82 17.00
CA LYS A 193 8.44 19.56 17.45
C LYS A 193 8.53 19.21 18.93
N SER A 194 7.54 19.67 19.72
CA SER A 194 7.53 19.57 21.18
C SER A 194 6.12 19.56 21.76
N LYS A 195 6.02 19.22 23.05
CA LYS A 195 4.79 19.36 23.85
C LYS A 195 4.17 20.76 23.73
N GLN A 196 5.00 21.80 23.78
CA GLN A 196 4.52 23.18 23.70
C GLN A 196 3.96 23.50 22.31
N SER A 197 4.63 23.02 21.24
CA SER A 197 4.11 23.22 19.88
C SER A 197 2.77 22.53 19.68
N LEU A 198 2.57 21.31 20.20
CA LEU A 198 1.27 20.62 20.12
C LEU A 198 0.18 21.38 20.85
N LEU A 199 0.42 21.77 22.10
CA LEU A 199 -0.59 22.47 22.92
C LEU A 199 -0.96 23.86 22.37
N ARG A 200 -0.09 24.51 21.60
CA ARG A 200 -0.41 25.76 20.90
C ARG A 200 -1.42 25.57 19.76
N LEU A 201 -1.56 24.35 19.23
CA LEU A 201 -2.55 24.03 18.20
C LEU A 201 -3.96 23.83 18.78
N PHE A 202 -4.05 23.59 20.09
CA PHE A 202 -5.28 23.30 20.82
C PHE A 202 -5.46 24.29 21.99
N PRO A 203 -5.52 25.62 21.73
CA PRO A 203 -5.51 26.63 22.79
C PRO A 203 -6.72 26.50 23.73
N ASP A 204 -7.89 26.19 23.16
CA ASP A 204 -9.19 25.97 23.78
C ASP A 204 -9.18 24.84 24.82
N GLN A 205 -8.45 23.75 24.57
CA GLN A 205 -8.36 22.60 25.49
C GLN A 205 -6.99 22.46 26.16
N SER A 206 -6.13 23.47 26.04
CA SER A 206 -4.72 23.37 26.44
C SER A 206 -4.52 23.01 27.93
N LYS A 207 -5.41 23.46 28.82
CA LYS A 207 -5.37 23.16 30.26
C LYS A 207 -5.68 21.68 30.53
N GLU A 208 -6.77 21.16 29.96
CA GLU A 208 -7.17 19.76 30.12
C GLU A 208 -6.17 18.80 29.49
N LEU A 209 -5.64 19.14 28.31
CA LEU A 209 -4.60 18.33 27.67
C LEU A 209 -3.30 18.31 28.46
N ARG A 210 -2.91 19.41 29.14
CA ARG A 210 -1.75 19.39 30.06
C ARG A 210 -1.97 18.43 31.23
N LYS A 211 -3.19 18.40 31.79
CA LYS A 211 -3.55 17.47 32.87
C LYS A 211 -3.49 16.03 32.37
N TYR A 212 -4.06 15.75 31.20
CA TYR A 212 -4.02 14.42 30.56
C TYR A 212 -2.59 13.94 30.29
N ILE A 213 -1.72 14.81 29.74
CA ILE A 213 -0.31 14.49 29.51
C ILE A 213 0.39 14.10 30.81
N ARG A 214 0.12 14.82 31.90
CA ARG A 214 0.73 14.57 33.21
C ARG A 214 0.19 13.27 33.82
N SER A 215 -1.12 13.06 33.82
CA SER A 215 -1.74 11.87 34.42
C SER A 215 -1.35 10.57 33.71
N ASN A 216 -1.11 10.64 32.40
CA ASN A 216 -0.70 9.49 31.59
C ASN A 216 0.83 9.40 31.39
N SER A 217 1.61 10.24 32.07
CA SER A 217 3.08 10.26 31.98
C SER A 217 3.63 10.33 30.53
N LEU A 218 2.94 11.03 29.63
CA LEU A 218 3.29 11.08 28.21
C LEU A 218 4.56 11.91 28.00
N LYS A 219 5.53 11.34 27.25
CA LYS A 219 6.85 11.95 27.04
C LYS A 219 7.02 12.39 25.58
N PHE A 220 7.38 13.65 25.38
CA PHE A 220 7.62 14.23 24.05
C PHE A 220 9.11 14.18 23.67
N LYS A 221 9.74 13.02 23.82
CA LYS A 221 11.16 12.82 23.52
C LYS A 221 11.39 11.44 22.91
N ASN A 222 12.38 11.37 22.01
CA ASN A 222 12.80 10.14 21.33
C ASN A 222 11.58 9.41 20.74
N GLU A 223 11.55 8.09 20.84
CA GLU A 223 10.50 7.23 20.27
C GLU A 223 9.14 7.38 20.96
N LEU A 224 9.10 7.84 22.22
CA LEU A 224 7.85 8.07 22.96
C LEU A 224 7.07 9.29 22.44
N ARG A 225 7.71 10.14 21.64
CA ARG A 225 7.11 11.37 21.11
C ARG A 225 5.89 11.08 20.25
N GLU A 226 5.95 10.03 19.43
CA GLU A 226 4.86 9.62 18.56
C GLU A 226 3.62 9.25 19.36
N GLU A 227 3.77 8.31 20.30
CA GLU A 227 2.68 7.87 21.18
C GLU A 227 2.01 9.05 21.90
N ALA A 228 2.84 9.98 22.40
CA ALA A 228 2.34 11.16 23.08
C ALA A 228 1.53 12.08 22.14
N ILE A 229 2.00 12.34 20.92
CA ILE A 229 1.29 13.16 19.94
C ILE A 229 -0.03 12.50 19.54
N THR A 230 -0.01 11.20 19.24
CA THR A 230 -1.19 10.43 18.84
C THR A 230 -2.27 10.43 19.93
N LYS A 231 -1.89 10.09 21.17
CA LYS A 231 -2.83 10.04 22.30
C LYS A 231 -3.42 11.41 22.65
N VAL A 232 -2.59 12.47 22.64
CA VAL A 232 -3.06 13.82 22.94
C VAL A 232 -3.99 14.35 21.86
N THR A 233 -3.69 14.09 20.58
CA THR A 233 -4.56 14.50 19.46
C THR A 233 -5.90 13.78 19.51
N ARG A 234 -5.89 12.46 19.76
CA ARG A 234 -7.13 11.69 19.97
C ARG A 234 -7.94 12.25 21.12
N ARG A 235 -7.29 12.58 22.24
CA ARG A 235 -7.97 13.17 23.41
C ARG A 235 -8.55 14.54 23.11
N TYR A 236 -7.88 15.36 22.31
CA TYR A 236 -8.41 16.64 21.87
C TYR A 236 -9.69 16.47 21.06
N ASP A 237 -9.69 15.54 20.11
CA ASP A 237 -10.88 15.23 19.32
C ASP A 237 -12.03 14.76 20.23
N GLU A 238 -11.79 13.87 21.20
CA GLU A 238 -12.83 13.44 22.17
C GLU A 238 -13.45 14.59 22.98
N LEU A 239 -12.67 15.61 23.33
CA LEU A 239 -13.14 16.77 24.10
C LEU A 239 -13.91 17.79 23.25
N THR A 240 -13.79 17.71 21.93
CA THR A 240 -14.35 18.69 20.98
C THR A 240 -15.35 18.08 20.00
N ARG A 241 -15.82 16.87 20.31
CA ARG A 241 -16.96 16.22 19.65
C ARG A 241 -18.25 16.98 19.90
#